data_AF-A0A7J7WHH6-F1
#
_entry.id   AF-A0A7J7WHH6-F1
#
_cell.length_a   1.000
_cell.length_b   1.000
_cell.length_c   1.000
_cell.angle_alpha   90.00
_cell.angle_beta   90.00
_cell.angle_gamma   90.00
#
_symmetry.space_group_name_H-M   'P 1'
#
loop_
_entity.id
_entity.type
_entity.pdbx_description
1 polymer ?
#
loop_
_entity_poly.entity_id
_entity_poly.type
_entity_poly.pdbx_seq_one_letter_code
_entity_poly.pdbx_strand_id
1 'polypeptide(L)'
;MSRSHPQTIQLRSVGSQQTRAPLSPQLAVQNPSSHSWASLSGPPPWALGCLLALQHILVLASLLCASHLLLLRSLPAGGLSYSPAHLLASSLFACGVSTTLQTWMGSRLPLVQAPSFEFLVPALVLTNQKLPLAIQQPGNCEHRARLRVGLASHLLHPCEGPGCHSLELRNTSLQEVSGAVVVSGLLQGMLGLLGAPGHLFLHCGPLVLAPSLVVAGLSAHREVALFCSGHWGLALLLILLMVVCSQHLGSCQLPPCPWRPASTSSTCTRIPAFRLLSVLVPVACVWIISALLGLSVIPLELSAPTEAPWFWLPHPTEWVWPLLTPRALAAGISMALATSISSLGCYALCGWLLHLPCPPPHACSRGLSLEGLGSVLAGMLGSPLGTASSFPNVGTVSLIQAGSQRVAHLVGLLCVALGLSPRLAHLLTTIPLPVLGGVLGVTQAVVVSTGFSNFHLADIDSGRNVFIVGFSIFMALLLPRWLREAPVLLSTGWSPLDVLLHSLLAEHIFLAGLLGFLLENTIPGTRLERGLGQGLPSPFTAQEAWMPQNSREKAAQEYELPLPLQNLCPCIPQQACCLCPLPEDPGNEEGGPAEPGETADLLPGFGEQYPRSSREELRPH
;
A
#
# COMPACT_ATOMS: atom_id res chain seq x y z
N MET A 1 -11.45 -26.78 46.89
CA MET A 1 -12.87 -26.36 46.90
C MET A 1 -13.10 -25.46 48.11
N SER A 2 -13.35 -24.17 47.91
CA SER A 2 -14.24 -23.38 48.79
C SER A 2 -14.62 -22.09 48.06
N ARG A 3 -15.89 -22.01 47.65
CA ARG A 3 -16.51 -20.85 47.02
C ARG A 3 -16.93 -19.83 48.09
N SER A 4 -16.69 -18.56 47.83
CA SER A 4 -17.18 -17.40 48.59
C SER A 4 -18.56 -16.96 48.09
N HIS A 5 -19.43 -16.56 49.03
CA HIS A 5 -20.77 -15.99 48.81
C HIS A 5 -20.75 -14.49 48.46
N PRO A 6 -21.85 -13.94 47.89
CA PRO A 6 -21.88 -12.65 47.18
C PRO A 6 -22.27 -11.46 48.08
N GLN A 7 -21.86 -10.25 47.71
CA GLN A 7 -22.41 -9.00 48.26
C GLN A 7 -22.93 -8.07 47.17
N THR A 8 -24.11 -7.53 47.49
CA THR A 8 -25.03 -6.67 46.76
C THR A 8 -24.52 -5.23 46.61
N ILE A 9 -24.69 -4.63 45.43
CA ILE A 9 -24.43 -3.21 45.17
C ILE A 9 -25.76 -2.46 45.33
N GLN A 10 -25.80 -1.50 46.27
CA GLN A 10 -26.93 -0.59 46.46
C GLN A 10 -26.95 0.54 45.43
N LEU A 11 -28.12 0.79 44.84
CA LEU A 11 -28.47 2.01 44.13
C LEU A 11 -28.70 3.15 45.14
N ARG A 12 -28.07 4.31 44.93
CA ARG A 12 -28.36 5.55 45.68
C ARG A 12 -28.75 6.68 44.72
N SER A 13 -29.91 7.27 45.02
CA SER A 13 -30.57 8.43 44.42
C SER A 13 -29.68 9.68 44.36
N VAL A 14 -29.77 10.43 43.25
CA VAL A 14 -29.15 11.76 43.09
C VAL A 14 -30.25 12.82 43.18
N GLY A 15 -30.10 13.73 44.14
CA GLY A 15 -30.85 14.97 44.25
C GLY A 15 -29.89 16.17 44.36
N SER A 16 -30.28 17.23 43.65
CA SER A 16 -29.87 18.66 43.71
C SER A 16 -28.44 19.09 43.38
N GLN A 17 -28.43 20.13 42.52
CA GLN A 17 -27.33 20.92 41.94
C GLN A 17 -26.29 21.45 42.94
N GLN A 18 -25.01 21.37 42.56
CA GLN A 18 -23.99 22.40 42.83
C GLN A 18 -22.81 22.24 41.85
N THR A 19 -22.62 23.28 41.01
CA THR A 19 -21.35 23.76 40.40
C THR A 19 -20.30 22.72 39.95
N ARG A 20 -20.29 22.39 38.65
CA ARG A 20 -19.19 21.67 37.97
C ARG A 20 -17.96 22.56 37.81
N ALA A 21 -16.88 22.23 38.53
CA ALA A 21 -15.53 22.59 38.14
C ALA A 21 -15.08 21.69 36.96
N PRO A 22 -14.30 22.19 35.97
CA PRO A 22 -13.83 21.35 34.88
C PRO A 22 -12.78 20.35 35.38
N LEU A 23 -12.98 19.08 35.06
CA LEU A 23 -12.03 18.00 35.32
C LEU A 23 -10.70 18.29 34.60
N SER A 24 -9.61 18.24 35.37
CA SER A 24 -8.23 18.24 34.86
C SER A 24 -8.00 17.06 33.89
N PRO A 25 -7.36 17.27 32.73
CA PRO A 25 -7.03 16.18 31.83
C PRO A 25 -6.00 15.26 32.50
N GLN A 26 -6.29 13.96 32.52
CA GLN A 26 -5.38 12.95 33.06
C GLN A 26 -4.04 13.02 32.32
N LEU A 27 -2.95 13.13 33.09
CA LEU A 27 -1.59 12.92 32.61
C LEU A 27 -1.48 11.53 31.99
N ALA A 28 -1.46 11.47 30.66
CA ALA A 28 -1.08 10.26 29.94
C ALA A 28 0.40 9.97 30.20
N VAL A 29 0.70 8.76 30.65
CA VAL A 29 2.06 8.22 30.79
C VAL A 29 2.73 8.27 29.42
N GLN A 30 3.69 9.19 29.23
CA GLN A 30 4.53 9.23 28.05
C GLN A 30 5.45 8.00 28.06
N ASN A 31 5.18 7.06 27.15
CA ASN A 31 6.05 5.91 26.94
C ASN A 31 7.33 6.37 26.18
N PRO A 32 8.55 6.10 26.68
CA PRO A 32 9.80 6.59 26.09
C PRO A 32 10.21 5.93 24.76
N SER A 33 9.38 5.05 24.17
CA SER A 33 9.68 4.28 22.96
C SER A 33 9.10 4.86 21.66
N SER A 34 8.42 6.01 21.70
CA SER A 34 7.65 6.57 20.57
C SER A 34 8.34 7.69 19.78
N HIS A 35 9.52 8.15 20.20
CA HIS A 35 10.24 9.16 19.43
C HIS A 35 10.97 8.52 18.24
N SER A 36 10.51 8.80 17.02
CA SER A 36 11.17 8.37 15.79
C SER A 36 12.62 8.88 15.78
N TRP A 37 13.57 7.99 15.49
CA TRP A 37 15.00 8.31 15.56
C TRP A 37 15.39 9.44 14.59
N ALA A 38 14.62 9.57 13.49
CA ALA A 38 14.78 10.62 12.48
C ALA A 38 14.41 12.02 13.00
N SER A 39 13.41 12.16 13.90
CA SER A 39 13.04 13.47 14.44
C SER A 39 14.07 14.02 15.43
N LEU A 40 14.84 13.14 16.09
CA LEU A 40 15.92 13.54 17.01
C LEU A 40 17.28 13.79 16.34
N SER A 41 17.57 13.19 15.17
CA SER A 41 18.96 12.99 14.72
C SER A 41 19.33 13.60 13.36
N GLY A 42 18.43 14.33 12.71
CA GLY A 42 18.66 14.81 11.34
C GLY A 42 18.85 13.67 10.33
N PRO A 43 19.26 13.99 9.09
CA PRO A 43 19.44 12.98 8.05
C PRO A 43 20.57 11.99 8.42
N PRO A 44 20.39 10.67 8.20
CA PRO A 44 21.39 9.69 8.57
C PRO A 44 22.71 9.90 7.81
N PRO A 45 23.87 9.51 8.39
CA PRO A 45 25.13 9.48 7.68
C PRO A 45 25.02 8.67 6.38
N TRP A 46 25.71 9.09 5.31
CA TRP A 46 25.61 8.46 3.99
C TRP A 46 25.78 6.94 4.02
N ALA A 47 26.76 6.41 4.77
CA ALA A 47 26.97 4.97 4.89
C ALA A 47 25.75 4.24 5.49
N LEU A 48 25.15 4.78 6.55
CA LEU A 48 23.94 4.23 7.14
C LEU A 48 22.74 4.38 6.19
N GLY A 49 22.64 5.51 5.49
CA GLY A 49 21.63 5.74 4.46
C GLY A 49 21.68 4.69 3.34
N CYS A 50 22.88 4.32 2.89
CA CYS A 50 23.07 3.26 1.90
C CYS A 50 22.64 1.88 2.43
N LEU A 51 22.93 1.55 3.69
CA LEU A 51 22.51 0.28 4.30
C LEU A 51 20.99 0.22 4.47
N LEU A 52 20.35 1.32 4.89
CA LEU A 52 18.89 1.43 4.95
C LEU A 52 18.26 1.32 3.55
N ALA A 53 18.89 1.92 2.54
CA ALA A 53 18.43 1.80 1.16
C ALA A 53 18.52 0.35 0.66
N LEU A 54 19.62 -0.35 0.93
CA LEU A 54 19.76 -1.77 0.62
C LEU A 54 18.69 -2.62 1.31
N GLN A 55 18.34 -2.30 2.55
CA GLN A 55 17.27 -2.98 3.27
C GLN A 55 15.91 -2.82 2.57
N HIS A 56 15.54 -1.61 2.16
CA HIS A 56 14.32 -1.38 1.39
C HIS A 56 14.34 -2.07 0.02
N ILE A 57 15.51 -2.19 -0.61
CA ILE A 57 15.66 -2.94 -1.87
C ILE A 57 15.44 -4.44 -1.64
N LEU A 58 15.90 -5.03 -0.53
CA LEU A 58 15.63 -6.43 -0.22
C LEU A 58 14.14 -6.70 -0.02
N VAL A 59 13.44 -5.79 0.65
CA VAL A 59 11.98 -5.87 0.82
C VAL A 59 11.28 -5.69 -0.53
N LEU A 60 11.69 -4.72 -1.36
CA LEU A 60 11.19 -4.56 -2.73
C LEU A 60 11.43 -5.82 -3.58
N ALA A 61 12.61 -6.40 -3.51
CA ALA A 61 12.99 -7.60 -4.26
C ALA A 61 12.10 -8.79 -3.91
N SER A 62 11.66 -8.91 -2.64
CA SER A 62 10.72 -9.95 -2.24
C SER A 62 9.36 -9.84 -2.94
N LEU A 63 8.81 -8.64 -3.07
CA LEU A 63 7.54 -8.40 -3.77
C LEU A 63 7.69 -8.52 -5.29
N LEU A 64 8.82 -8.06 -5.83
CA LEU A 64 9.18 -8.19 -7.23
C LEU A 64 9.29 -9.65 -7.66
N CYS A 65 10.10 -10.46 -6.95
CA CYS A 65 10.26 -11.87 -7.25
C CYS A 65 8.94 -12.62 -7.07
N ALA A 66 8.18 -12.30 -6.02
CA ALA A 66 6.89 -12.91 -5.75
C ALA A 66 5.91 -12.73 -6.90
N SER A 67 5.71 -11.49 -7.31
CA SER A 67 4.74 -11.12 -8.34
C SER A 67 5.13 -11.67 -9.71
N HIS A 68 6.42 -11.61 -10.07
CA HIS A 68 6.92 -12.22 -11.31
C HIS A 68 6.80 -13.75 -11.31
N LEU A 69 7.13 -14.42 -10.20
CA LEU A 69 6.99 -15.87 -10.09
C LEU A 69 5.54 -16.32 -10.26
N LEU A 70 4.62 -15.65 -9.59
CA LEU A 70 3.20 -16.00 -9.65
C LEU A 70 2.62 -15.77 -11.04
N LEU A 71 3.00 -14.68 -11.71
CA LEU A 71 2.61 -14.43 -13.09
C LEU A 71 3.24 -15.45 -14.06
N LEU A 72 4.54 -15.72 -13.94
CA LEU A 72 5.22 -16.65 -14.85
C LEU A 72 4.66 -18.06 -14.76
N ARG A 73 4.22 -18.49 -13.58
CA ARG A 73 3.56 -19.78 -13.33
C ARG A 73 2.13 -19.87 -13.85
N SER A 74 1.44 -18.75 -14.03
CA SER A 74 0.07 -18.74 -14.57
C SER A 74 0.05 -18.71 -16.10
N LEU A 75 1.17 -18.36 -16.73
CA LEU A 75 1.28 -18.34 -18.19
C LEU A 75 1.33 -19.77 -18.76
N PRO A 76 0.77 -19.99 -19.96
CA PRO A 76 0.79 -21.30 -20.61
C PRO A 76 2.22 -21.81 -20.88
N ALA A 77 2.38 -23.13 -20.89
CA ALA A 77 3.66 -23.79 -21.15
C ALA A 77 4.19 -23.42 -22.55
N GLY A 78 5.33 -22.73 -22.59
CA GLY A 78 5.99 -22.25 -23.80
C GLY A 78 7.29 -21.51 -23.45
N GLY A 79 8.24 -21.49 -24.39
CA GLY A 79 9.49 -20.73 -24.22
C GLY A 79 9.19 -19.22 -24.15
N LEU A 80 9.91 -18.50 -23.30
CA LEU A 80 9.93 -17.03 -23.33
C LEU A 80 10.97 -16.59 -24.34
N SER A 81 10.65 -15.58 -25.15
CA SER A 81 11.67 -14.93 -25.99
C SER A 81 12.69 -14.13 -25.18
N TYR A 82 12.41 -13.87 -23.89
CA TYR A 82 13.24 -13.07 -23.00
C TYR A 82 13.60 -13.83 -21.73
N SER A 83 14.81 -13.63 -21.22
CA SER A 83 15.17 -14.24 -19.94
C SER A 83 14.43 -13.55 -18.79
N PRO A 84 13.98 -14.29 -17.75
CA PRO A 84 13.34 -13.72 -16.57
C PRO A 84 14.15 -12.60 -15.90
N ALA A 85 15.49 -12.67 -15.98
CA ALA A 85 16.39 -11.63 -15.48
C ALA A 85 16.21 -10.27 -16.19
N HIS A 86 15.93 -10.24 -17.50
CA HIS A 86 15.67 -8.98 -18.21
C HIS A 86 14.33 -8.35 -17.80
N LEU A 87 13.30 -9.18 -17.59
CA LEU A 87 12.01 -8.71 -17.08
C LEU A 87 12.15 -8.13 -15.67
N LEU A 88 12.88 -8.82 -14.78
CA LEU A 88 13.16 -8.31 -13.44
C LEU A 88 13.97 -7.01 -13.48
N ALA A 89 14.96 -6.91 -14.37
CA ALA A 89 15.78 -5.72 -14.53
C ALA A 89 14.95 -4.52 -15.03
N SER A 90 14.06 -4.72 -16.01
CA SER A 90 13.18 -3.65 -16.52
C SER A 90 12.19 -3.18 -15.45
N SER A 91 11.60 -4.09 -14.67
CA SER A 91 10.75 -3.74 -13.54
C SER A 91 11.52 -2.99 -12.44
N LEU A 92 12.74 -3.41 -12.10
CA LEU A 92 13.60 -2.71 -11.12
C LEU A 92 13.93 -1.29 -11.59
N PHE A 93 14.28 -1.14 -12.87
CA PHE A 93 14.56 0.15 -13.46
C PHE A 93 13.34 1.07 -13.37
N ALA A 94 12.17 0.60 -13.79
CA ALA A 94 10.93 1.38 -13.73
C ALA A 94 10.53 1.73 -12.28
N CYS A 95 10.66 0.79 -11.34
CA CYS A 95 10.45 1.05 -9.90
C CYS A 95 11.42 2.09 -9.34
N GLY A 96 12.68 2.05 -9.77
CA GLY A 96 13.70 3.03 -9.39
C GLY A 96 13.35 4.43 -9.88
N VAL A 97 13.04 4.59 -11.16
CA VAL A 97 12.60 5.87 -11.74
C VAL A 97 11.33 6.36 -11.03
N SER A 98 10.32 5.51 -10.89
CA SER A 98 9.06 5.84 -10.20
C SER A 98 9.30 6.28 -8.74
N THR A 99 10.17 5.58 -8.00
CA THR A 99 10.54 5.94 -6.63
C THR A 99 11.23 7.31 -6.57
N THR A 100 12.17 7.59 -7.49
CA THR A 100 12.84 8.89 -7.53
C THR A 100 11.86 10.03 -7.84
N LEU A 101 10.94 9.82 -8.80
CA LEU A 101 9.91 10.79 -9.14
C LEU A 101 8.97 11.03 -7.94
N GLN A 102 8.53 9.95 -7.28
CA GLN A 102 7.60 10.03 -6.16
C GLN A 102 8.15 10.84 -4.98
N THR A 103 9.43 10.62 -4.67
CA THR A 103 10.10 11.25 -3.53
C THR A 103 10.62 12.65 -3.87
N TRP A 104 10.96 12.92 -5.13
CA TRP A 104 11.43 14.23 -5.57
C TRP A 104 10.29 15.21 -5.84
N MET A 105 9.30 14.79 -6.63
CA MET A 105 8.19 15.63 -7.10
C MET A 105 6.82 15.09 -6.73
N GLY A 106 6.65 13.82 -6.36
CA GLY A 106 5.33 13.20 -6.13
C GLY A 106 4.72 13.59 -4.80
N SER A 107 4.35 12.61 -3.99
CA SER A 107 3.82 12.91 -2.66
C SER A 107 4.86 13.45 -1.69
N ARG A 108 6.17 13.37 -2.01
CA ARG A 108 7.32 13.73 -1.14
C ARG A 108 7.48 12.83 0.09
N LEU A 109 6.55 11.93 0.36
CA LEU A 109 6.72 10.92 1.39
C LEU A 109 7.84 9.94 0.99
N PRO A 110 8.57 9.35 1.95
CA PRO A 110 9.61 8.35 1.69
C PRO A 110 9.00 6.99 1.28
N LEU A 111 8.26 7.00 0.17
CA LEU A 111 7.55 5.86 -0.38
C LEU A 111 8.39 5.20 -1.46
N VAL A 112 8.62 3.91 -1.30
CA VAL A 112 9.27 3.09 -2.31
C VAL A 112 8.22 2.48 -3.22
N GLN A 113 8.39 2.70 -4.52
CA GLN A 113 7.52 2.16 -5.57
C GLN A 113 7.96 0.73 -5.92
N ALA A 114 7.02 -0.20 -6.00
CA ALA A 114 7.27 -1.61 -6.28
C ALA A 114 6.13 -2.18 -7.13
N PRO A 115 6.31 -3.33 -7.79
CA PRO A 115 5.18 -4.07 -8.34
C PRO A 115 4.28 -4.51 -7.19
N SER A 116 2.97 -4.51 -7.43
CA SER A 116 1.98 -4.73 -6.39
C SER A 116 0.99 -5.84 -6.79
N PHE A 117 0.26 -6.38 -5.81
CA PHE A 117 -0.70 -7.45 -6.08
C PHE A 117 -1.91 -6.94 -6.87
N GLU A 118 -2.16 -5.63 -6.83
CA GLU A 118 -3.22 -4.93 -7.55
C GLU A 118 -2.97 -4.88 -9.07
N PHE A 119 -1.72 -5.06 -9.51
CA PHE A 119 -1.38 -5.33 -10.90
C PHE A 119 -1.42 -6.82 -11.22
N LEU A 120 -1.07 -7.67 -10.25
CA LEU A 120 -0.99 -9.11 -10.46
C LEU A 120 -2.38 -9.74 -10.67
N VAL A 121 -3.37 -9.43 -9.83
CA VAL A 121 -4.68 -10.08 -9.89
C VAL A 121 -5.38 -9.86 -11.24
N PRO A 122 -5.48 -8.63 -11.80
CA PRO A 122 -6.10 -8.44 -13.11
C PRO A 122 -5.27 -9.06 -14.24
N ALA A 123 -3.94 -9.10 -14.11
CA ALA A 123 -3.09 -9.81 -15.06
C ALA A 123 -3.35 -11.33 -15.05
N LEU A 124 -3.55 -11.92 -13.87
CA LEU A 124 -3.93 -13.33 -13.74
C LEU A 124 -5.33 -13.60 -14.32
N VAL A 125 -6.30 -12.71 -14.11
CA VAL A 125 -7.65 -12.84 -14.70
C VAL A 125 -7.58 -12.78 -16.22
N LEU A 126 -6.85 -11.79 -16.76
CA LEU A 126 -6.68 -11.59 -18.20
C LEU A 126 -6.04 -12.80 -18.89
N THR A 127 -5.01 -13.38 -18.27
CA THR A 127 -4.26 -14.52 -18.82
C THR A 127 -5.03 -15.84 -18.68
N ASN A 128 -5.67 -16.09 -17.53
CA ASN A 128 -6.43 -17.32 -17.31
C ASN A 128 -7.68 -17.42 -18.19
N GLN A 129 -8.34 -16.30 -18.53
CA GLN A 129 -9.49 -16.32 -19.45
C GLN A 129 -9.14 -16.62 -20.91
N LYS A 130 -7.85 -16.58 -21.31
CA LYS A 130 -7.43 -17.07 -22.63
C LYS A 130 -7.37 -18.59 -22.70
N LEU A 131 -7.19 -19.27 -21.56
CA LEU A 131 -7.00 -20.72 -21.50
C LEU A 131 -8.22 -21.56 -21.96
N PRO A 132 -9.49 -21.16 -21.72
CA PRO A 132 -10.67 -21.89 -22.19
C PRO A 132 -10.80 -21.92 -23.72
N LEU A 133 -10.30 -20.91 -24.42
CA LEU A 133 -10.43 -20.79 -25.87
C LEU A 133 -9.41 -21.66 -26.63
N ALA A 134 -8.28 -22.00 -26.02
CA ALA A 134 -7.28 -22.89 -26.64
C ALA A 134 -7.67 -24.38 -26.57
N ILE A 135 -8.61 -24.75 -25.70
CA ILE A 135 -9.13 -26.12 -25.56
C ILE A 135 -10.37 -26.34 -26.46
N GLN A 136 -10.98 -25.28 -26.99
CA GLN A 136 -12.06 -25.38 -27.99
C GLN A 136 -11.49 -25.40 -29.41
N GLN A 137 -10.77 -26.46 -29.77
CA GLN A 137 -10.80 -26.92 -31.16
C GLN A 137 -11.92 -27.97 -31.29
N PRO A 138 -12.77 -27.91 -32.33
CA PRO A 138 -13.82 -28.90 -32.54
C PRO A 138 -13.19 -30.20 -33.02
N GLY A 139 -12.88 -31.08 -32.06
CA GLY A 139 -12.41 -32.43 -32.31
C GLY A 139 -12.61 -33.28 -31.06
N ASN A 140 -13.69 -34.08 -31.05
CA ASN A 140 -14.02 -35.18 -30.14
C ASN A 140 -13.04 -35.42 -28.97
N CYS A 141 -13.31 -34.78 -27.83
CA CYS A 141 -12.87 -35.27 -26.52
C CYS A 141 -13.92 -34.88 -25.47
N GLU A 142 -15.13 -35.42 -25.63
CA GLU A 142 -16.05 -35.55 -24.50
C GLU A 142 -15.52 -36.62 -23.54
N HIS A 143 -15.75 -36.39 -22.24
CA HIS A 143 -15.43 -37.27 -21.10
C HIS A 143 -13.98 -37.30 -20.62
N ARG A 144 -13.61 -36.31 -19.80
CA ARG A 144 -13.02 -36.47 -18.42
C ARG A 144 -12.20 -35.23 -18.00
N ALA A 145 -12.85 -34.07 -17.88
CA ALA A 145 -12.28 -32.87 -17.24
C ALA A 145 -13.01 -32.58 -15.92
N ARG A 146 -13.09 -33.58 -15.03
CA ARG A 146 -13.34 -33.35 -13.61
C ARG A 146 -12.08 -33.77 -12.84
N LEU A 147 -11.66 -32.89 -11.93
CA LEU A 147 -10.76 -33.16 -10.81
C LEU A 147 -9.25 -33.23 -11.13
N ARG A 148 -8.52 -32.14 -10.84
CA ARG A 148 -7.29 -32.05 -10.02
C ARG A 148 -6.43 -30.83 -10.40
N VAL A 149 -6.74 -29.68 -9.81
CA VAL A 149 -5.74 -28.61 -9.59
C VAL A 149 -5.21 -28.83 -8.17
N GLY A 150 -4.18 -29.66 -8.08
CA GLY A 150 -3.53 -30.05 -6.83
C GLY A 150 -2.77 -31.36 -7.03
N LEU A 151 -1.44 -31.27 -7.12
CA LEU A 151 -0.46 -32.38 -7.25
C LEU A 151 -0.24 -33.06 -8.62
N ALA A 152 -0.24 -32.33 -9.75
CA ALA A 152 0.25 -32.90 -11.02
C ALA A 152 1.51 -32.17 -11.53
N SER A 153 2.64 -32.37 -10.85
CA SER A 153 3.96 -31.95 -11.34
C SER A 153 4.68 -33.02 -12.17
N HIS A 154 3.98 -34.01 -12.75
CA HIS A 154 4.70 -35.06 -13.49
C HIS A 154 4.09 -35.68 -14.76
N LEU A 155 2.91 -35.26 -15.24
CA LEU A 155 2.34 -35.85 -16.48
C LEU A 155 1.55 -34.84 -17.33
N LEU A 156 2.20 -33.75 -17.76
CA LEU A 156 1.80 -33.10 -19.02
C LEU A 156 2.80 -33.56 -20.08
N HIS A 157 2.37 -34.45 -20.97
CA HIS A 157 3.11 -34.71 -22.20
C HIS A 157 3.21 -33.38 -22.97
N PRO A 158 4.42 -32.90 -23.31
CA PRO A 158 4.53 -31.77 -24.21
C PRO A 158 3.93 -32.17 -25.56
N CYS A 159 3.03 -31.35 -26.10
CA CYS A 159 2.58 -31.51 -27.48
C CYS A 159 3.76 -31.23 -28.41
N GLU A 160 4.50 -32.27 -28.78
CA GLU A 160 5.54 -32.24 -29.81
C GLU A 160 4.92 -32.40 -31.20
N GLY A 161 4.07 -31.46 -31.60
CA GLY A 161 3.51 -31.37 -32.95
C GLY A 161 4.05 -30.15 -33.71
N PRO A 162 4.29 -30.22 -35.03
CA PRO A 162 4.79 -29.10 -35.85
C PRO A 162 3.80 -27.93 -36.04
N GLY A 163 2.77 -27.82 -35.19
CA GLY A 163 1.76 -26.75 -35.17
C GLY A 163 1.45 -26.23 -33.76
N CYS A 164 2.28 -26.51 -32.76
CA CYS A 164 2.08 -26.02 -31.39
C CYS A 164 2.65 -24.59 -31.20
N HIS A 165 1.78 -23.59 -31.29
CA HIS A 165 2.03 -22.15 -31.06
C HIS A 165 2.32 -21.77 -29.58
N SER A 166 3.04 -22.61 -28.83
CA SER A 166 3.24 -22.43 -27.38
C SER A 166 4.04 -21.17 -27.01
N LEU A 167 5.03 -20.81 -27.82
CA LEU A 167 5.88 -19.62 -27.63
C LEU A 167 5.12 -18.31 -27.95
N GLU A 168 4.31 -18.31 -29.01
CA GLU A 168 3.50 -17.14 -29.40
C GLU A 168 2.40 -16.82 -28.38
N LEU A 169 1.80 -17.85 -27.77
CA LEU A 169 0.72 -17.67 -26.80
C LEU A 169 1.20 -17.02 -25.48
N ARG A 170 2.44 -17.32 -25.04
CA ARG A 170 3.04 -16.72 -23.85
C ARG A 170 3.43 -15.26 -24.07
N ASN A 171 4.04 -14.97 -25.22
CA ASN A 171 4.46 -13.61 -25.59
C ASN A 171 3.26 -12.67 -25.80
N THR A 172 2.21 -13.12 -26.50
CA THR A 172 0.99 -12.32 -26.70
C THR A 172 0.25 -12.04 -25.39
N SER A 173 0.23 -13.01 -24.47
CA SER A 173 -0.31 -12.81 -23.12
C SER A 173 0.45 -11.73 -22.34
N LEU A 174 1.79 -11.77 -22.40
CA LEU A 174 2.62 -10.74 -21.76
C LEU A 174 2.45 -9.36 -22.40
N GLN A 175 2.33 -9.27 -23.73
CA GLN A 175 2.08 -8.00 -24.43
C GLN A 175 0.73 -7.38 -24.05
N GLU A 176 -0.32 -8.19 -23.91
CA GLU A 176 -1.64 -7.70 -23.46
C GLU A 176 -1.60 -7.22 -22.02
N VAL A 177 -0.90 -7.94 -21.13
CA VAL A 177 -0.70 -7.51 -19.74
C VAL A 177 0.11 -6.20 -19.70
N SER A 178 1.18 -6.08 -20.48
CA SER A 178 1.95 -4.85 -20.62
C SER A 178 1.08 -3.68 -21.13
N GLY A 179 0.19 -3.96 -22.09
CA GLY A 179 -0.81 -2.99 -22.56
C GLY A 179 -1.80 -2.56 -21.48
N ALA A 180 -2.27 -3.49 -20.66
CA ALA A 180 -3.11 -3.19 -19.50
C ALA A 180 -2.38 -2.29 -18.48
N VAL A 181 -1.09 -2.54 -18.24
CA VAL A 181 -0.25 -1.72 -17.35
C VAL A 181 -0.09 -0.29 -17.91
N VAL A 182 0.14 -0.13 -19.21
CA VAL A 182 0.21 1.21 -19.84
C VAL A 182 -1.13 1.95 -19.70
N VAL A 183 -2.25 1.29 -19.99
CA VAL A 183 -3.59 1.84 -19.78
C VAL A 183 -3.78 2.28 -18.33
N SER A 184 -3.38 1.42 -17.39
CA SER A 184 -3.48 1.70 -15.96
C SER A 184 -2.71 2.95 -15.59
N GLY A 185 -1.44 3.06 -16.03
CA GLY A 185 -0.60 4.22 -15.77
C GLY A 185 -1.14 5.52 -16.37
N LEU A 186 -1.68 5.46 -17.58
CA LEU A 186 -2.32 6.62 -18.22
C LEU A 186 -3.56 7.07 -17.43
N LEU A 187 -4.43 6.13 -17.05
CA LEU A 187 -5.64 6.44 -16.30
C LEU A 187 -5.32 6.99 -14.91
N GLN A 188 -4.36 6.38 -14.21
CA GLN A 188 -3.88 6.82 -12.90
C GLN A 188 -3.22 8.21 -12.98
N GLY A 189 -2.41 8.43 -14.02
CA GLY A 189 -1.83 9.73 -14.38
C GLY A 189 -2.90 10.81 -14.55
N MET A 190 -3.92 10.51 -15.37
CA MET A 190 -5.04 11.41 -15.61
C MET A 190 -5.85 11.69 -14.34
N LEU A 191 -6.17 10.66 -13.55
CA LEU A 191 -6.88 10.83 -12.27
C LEU A 191 -6.10 11.76 -11.32
N GLY A 192 -4.78 11.58 -11.22
CA GLY A 192 -3.90 12.45 -10.45
C GLY A 192 -3.90 13.90 -10.95
N LEU A 193 -3.81 14.11 -12.27
CA LEU A 193 -3.87 15.46 -12.86
C LEU A 193 -5.21 16.16 -12.62
N LEU A 194 -6.32 15.43 -12.68
CA LEU A 194 -7.66 15.96 -12.42
C LEU A 194 -7.93 16.28 -10.94
N GLY A 195 -7.06 15.85 -10.02
CA GLY A 195 -7.25 16.09 -8.59
C GLY A 195 -8.33 15.22 -7.92
N ALA A 196 -8.93 14.28 -8.66
CA ALA A 196 -9.98 13.40 -8.15
C ALA A 196 -9.59 12.59 -6.89
N PRO A 197 -8.36 12.02 -6.79
CA PRO A 197 -7.92 11.28 -5.61
C PRO A 197 -7.84 12.17 -4.36
N GLY A 198 -7.35 13.41 -4.52
CA GLY A 198 -7.29 14.36 -3.42
C GLY A 198 -8.66 14.71 -2.85
N HIS A 199 -9.67 14.84 -3.73
CA HIS A 199 -11.05 15.10 -3.30
C HIS A 199 -11.70 13.86 -2.66
N LEU A 200 -11.48 12.68 -3.22
CA LEU A 200 -12.02 11.42 -2.69
C LEU A 200 -11.42 11.07 -1.33
N PHE A 201 -10.11 11.28 -1.16
CA PHE A 201 -9.38 10.96 0.07
C PHE A 201 -9.92 11.73 1.29
N LEU A 202 -10.41 12.96 1.11
CA LEU A 202 -11.04 13.73 2.18
C LEU A 202 -12.34 13.11 2.71
N HIS A 203 -12.98 12.26 1.91
CA HIS A 203 -14.22 11.56 2.28
C HIS A 203 -13.95 10.18 2.88
N CYS A 204 -12.69 9.72 2.90
CA CYS A 204 -12.32 8.45 3.51
C CYS A 204 -12.11 8.63 5.01
N GLY A 205 -13.09 8.22 5.80
CA GLY A 205 -13.00 8.15 7.25
C GLY A 205 -12.04 7.05 7.75
N PRO A 206 -11.75 7.02 9.07
CA PRO A 206 -10.95 5.95 9.68
C PRO A 206 -11.62 4.58 9.51
N LEU A 207 -12.96 4.55 9.39
CA LEU A 207 -13.73 3.33 9.13
C LEU A 207 -13.60 2.79 7.70
N VAL A 208 -13.13 3.60 6.73
CA VAL A 208 -12.72 3.11 5.40
C VAL A 208 -11.24 2.68 5.42
N LEU A 209 -10.39 3.53 5.99
CA LEU A 209 -8.95 3.35 5.91
C LEU A 209 -8.48 2.15 6.75
N ALA A 210 -8.93 2.02 7.99
CA ALA A 210 -8.46 0.98 8.90
C ALA A 210 -8.79 -0.45 8.40
N PRO A 211 -10.02 -0.78 7.95
CA PRO A 211 -10.31 -2.08 7.33
C PRO A 211 -9.47 -2.34 6.08
N SER A 212 -9.27 -1.33 5.24
CA SER A 212 -8.47 -1.46 4.03
C SER A 212 -7.02 -1.81 4.35
N LEU A 213 -6.42 -1.21 5.38
CA LEU A 213 -5.06 -1.51 5.84
C LEU A 213 -4.95 -2.91 6.47
N VAL A 214 -5.94 -3.31 7.28
CA VAL A 214 -6.00 -4.67 7.83
C VAL A 214 -6.06 -5.71 6.71
N VAL A 215 -6.91 -5.48 5.72
CA VAL A 215 -7.03 -6.37 4.55
C VAL A 215 -5.77 -6.33 3.68
N ALA A 216 -5.14 -5.16 3.51
CA ALA A 216 -3.87 -5.04 2.77
C ALA A 216 -2.78 -5.93 3.36
N GLY A 217 -2.67 -6.01 4.69
CA GLY A 217 -1.71 -6.88 5.35
C GLY A 217 -2.12 -8.36 5.37
N LEU A 218 -3.42 -8.66 5.45
CA LEU A 218 -3.92 -10.05 5.45
C LEU A 218 -3.98 -10.69 4.06
N SER A 219 -4.11 -9.91 2.99
CA SER A 219 -4.33 -10.43 1.63
C SER A 219 -3.18 -11.29 1.11
N ALA A 220 -1.94 -11.00 1.52
CA ALA A 220 -0.73 -11.70 1.06
C ALA A 220 -0.41 -13.01 1.82
N HIS A 221 -1.26 -13.44 2.76
CA HIS A 221 -0.97 -14.58 3.64
C HIS A 221 -0.69 -15.89 2.89
N ARG A 222 -1.39 -16.14 1.78
CA ARG A 222 -1.24 -17.37 0.99
C ARG A 222 0.10 -17.39 0.26
N GLU A 223 0.46 -16.27 -0.35
CA GLU A 223 1.69 -16.09 -1.11
C GLU A 223 2.90 -16.17 -0.17
N VAL A 224 2.82 -15.55 1.01
CA VAL A 224 3.79 -15.70 2.10
C VAL A 224 3.94 -17.17 2.50
N ALA A 225 2.83 -17.88 2.75
CA ALA A 225 2.87 -19.30 3.12
C ALA A 225 3.49 -20.15 2.01
N LEU A 226 3.19 -19.87 0.74
CA LEU A 226 3.75 -20.57 -0.41
C LEU A 226 5.28 -20.40 -0.49
N PHE A 227 5.82 -19.22 -0.23
CA PHE A 227 7.27 -19.03 -0.22
C PHE A 227 7.95 -19.63 1.01
N CYS A 228 7.34 -19.51 2.19
CA CYS A 228 7.82 -20.15 3.41
C CYS A 228 7.81 -21.69 3.29
N SER A 229 6.86 -22.26 2.54
CA SER A 229 6.72 -23.72 2.37
C SER A 229 7.92 -24.39 1.71
N GLY A 230 8.79 -23.63 1.03
CA GLY A 230 10.05 -24.16 0.50
C GLY A 230 10.97 -24.71 1.59
N HIS A 231 11.03 -24.05 2.76
CA HIS A 231 11.79 -24.53 3.91
C HIS A 231 11.39 -23.77 5.19
N TRP A 232 10.38 -24.27 5.93
CA TRP A 232 9.86 -23.62 7.13
C TRP A 232 10.92 -23.31 8.18
N GLY A 233 11.94 -24.16 8.34
CA GLY A 233 13.03 -23.91 9.30
C GLY A 233 13.83 -22.63 9.00
N LEU A 234 14.09 -22.32 7.73
CA LEU A 234 14.82 -21.12 7.33
C LEU A 234 13.92 -19.88 7.46
N ALA A 235 12.65 -20.00 7.08
CA ALA A 235 11.67 -18.92 7.24
C ALA A 235 11.47 -18.58 8.72
N LEU A 236 11.29 -19.58 9.60
CA LEU A 236 11.15 -19.37 11.04
C LEU A 236 12.40 -18.77 11.66
N LEU A 237 13.59 -19.24 11.27
CA LEU A 237 14.86 -18.66 11.72
C LEU A 237 14.95 -17.17 11.36
N LEU A 238 14.59 -16.82 10.12
CA LEU A 238 14.57 -15.43 9.68
C LEU A 238 13.57 -14.59 10.48
N ILE A 239 12.33 -15.07 10.63
CA ILE A 239 11.28 -14.36 11.36
C ILE A 239 11.71 -14.12 12.81
N LEU A 240 12.23 -15.16 13.48
CA LEU A 240 12.73 -15.05 14.84
C LEU A 240 13.84 -14.01 14.93
N LEU A 241 14.81 -14.03 14.01
CA LEU A 241 15.92 -13.10 14.01
C LEU A 241 15.47 -11.65 13.73
N MET A 242 14.50 -11.44 12.84
CA MET A 242 13.88 -10.12 12.62
C MET A 242 13.17 -9.60 13.88
N VAL A 243 12.42 -10.46 14.58
CA VAL A 243 11.74 -10.10 15.84
C VAL A 243 12.77 -9.80 16.93
N VAL A 244 13.82 -10.61 17.06
CA VAL A 244 14.89 -10.39 18.04
C VAL A 244 15.63 -9.09 17.76
N CYS A 245 16.02 -8.82 16.51
CA CYS A 245 16.72 -7.58 16.16
C CYS A 245 15.84 -6.33 16.37
N SER A 246 14.57 -6.37 15.96
CA SER A 246 13.67 -5.21 16.06
C SER A 246 13.13 -4.98 17.49
N GLN A 247 12.62 -6.01 18.14
CA GLN A 247 11.86 -5.91 19.40
C GLN A 247 12.74 -6.11 20.64
N HIS A 248 13.61 -7.12 20.66
CA HIS A 248 14.39 -7.49 21.85
C HIS A 248 15.71 -6.72 21.96
N LEU A 249 16.43 -6.59 20.84
CA LEU A 249 17.72 -5.88 20.75
C LEU A 249 17.57 -4.43 20.30
N GLY A 250 16.34 -3.95 20.09
CA GLY A 250 16.10 -2.61 19.57
C GLY A 250 16.62 -1.48 20.47
N SER A 251 16.73 -1.74 21.78
CA SER A 251 17.28 -0.80 22.76
C SER A 251 18.80 -0.92 22.92
N CYS A 252 19.43 -1.95 22.34
CA CYS A 252 20.87 -2.16 22.41
C CYS A 252 21.59 -1.17 21.49
N GLN A 253 22.26 -0.19 22.08
CA GLN A 253 23.05 0.80 21.38
C GLN A 253 24.48 0.26 21.21
N LEU A 254 24.97 0.17 19.96
CA LEU A 254 26.36 -0.23 19.73
C LEU A 254 27.30 0.92 20.15
N PRO A 255 28.41 0.62 20.85
CA PRO A 255 29.44 1.61 21.11
C PRO A 255 30.09 2.06 19.78
N PRO A 256 30.49 3.33 19.65
CA PRO A 256 31.15 3.84 18.45
C PRO A 256 32.43 3.04 18.17
N CYS A 257 32.63 2.60 16.93
CA CYS A 257 33.86 1.91 16.52
C CYS A 257 35.09 2.79 16.86
N PRO A 258 36.14 2.25 17.51
CA PRO A 258 37.29 3.03 18.01
C PRO A 258 38.29 3.48 16.92
N TRP A 259 37.92 3.44 15.64
CA TRP A 259 38.84 3.63 14.51
C TRP A 259 39.11 5.09 14.12
N ARG A 260 38.78 6.08 14.97
CA ARG A 260 39.20 7.48 14.76
C ARG A 260 40.08 7.97 15.93
N PRO A 261 41.28 8.51 15.64
CA PRO A 261 42.09 9.20 16.63
C PRO A 261 41.33 10.40 17.19
N ALA A 262 41.36 10.53 18.52
CA ALA A 262 40.74 11.62 19.26
C ALA A 262 41.39 12.97 18.89
N SER A 263 40.76 13.77 18.02
CA SER A 263 41.23 15.13 17.75
C SER A 263 40.15 16.16 17.45
N THR A 264 38.86 15.84 17.43
CA THR A 264 37.81 16.86 17.34
C THR A 264 36.54 16.42 18.07
N SER A 265 36.11 17.24 19.02
CA SER A 265 34.90 17.07 19.82
C SER A 265 33.65 17.21 18.95
N SER A 266 33.19 16.11 18.36
CA SER A 266 31.81 15.99 17.90
C SER A 266 31.05 15.07 18.85
N THR A 267 29.89 15.55 19.30
CA THR A 267 28.93 14.82 20.15
C THR A 267 28.70 13.42 19.59
N CYS A 268 29.14 12.42 20.36
CA CYS A 268 29.09 11.02 19.94
C CYS A 268 27.67 10.48 20.09
N THR A 269 26.94 10.36 18.99
CA THR A 269 25.57 9.86 18.97
C THR A 269 25.57 8.32 18.97
N ARG A 270 24.93 7.70 19.97
CA ARG A 270 24.76 6.24 20.06
C ARG A 270 23.68 5.76 19.10
N ILE A 271 24.01 4.93 18.11
CA ILE A 271 23.07 4.48 17.08
C ILE A 271 22.49 3.09 17.44
N PRO A 272 21.15 2.89 17.43
CA PRO A 272 20.52 1.59 17.65
C PRO A 272 20.58 0.73 16.36
N ALA A 273 21.77 0.24 16.02
CA ALA A 273 22.03 -0.42 14.75
C ALA A 273 21.17 -1.68 14.52
N PHE A 274 20.87 -2.47 15.56
CA PHE A 274 20.04 -3.67 15.43
C PHE A 274 18.58 -3.37 15.08
N ARG A 275 18.03 -2.26 15.57
CA ARG A 275 16.70 -1.78 15.18
C ARG A 275 16.71 -1.27 13.74
N LEU A 276 17.70 -0.45 13.39
CA LEU A 276 17.78 0.18 12.06
C LEU A 276 18.03 -0.83 10.94
N LEU A 277 18.80 -1.89 11.21
CA LEU A 277 19.14 -2.93 10.25
C LEU A 277 18.39 -4.25 10.51
N SER A 278 17.18 -4.15 11.08
CA SER A 278 16.38 -5.29 11.56
C SER A 278 15.87 -6.22 10.45
N VAL A 279 16.03 -5.86 9.18
CA VAL A 279 15.73 -6.75 8.05
C VAL A 279 17.02 -7.14 7.33
N LEU A 280 17.96 -6.21 7.14
CA LEU A 280 19.22 -6.47 6.43
C LEU A 280 20.09 -7.51 7.14
N VAL A 281 20.32 -7.36 8.45
CA VAL A 281 21.16 -8.29 9.21
C VAL A 281 20.56 -9.71 9.22
N PRO A 282 19.27 -9.90 9.56
CA PRO A 282 18.66 -11.23 9.51
C PRO A 282 18.69 -11.88 8.12
N VAL A 283 18.36 -11.12 7.07
CA VAL A 283 18.39 -11.63 5.69
C VAL A 283 19.80 -12.07 5.32
N ALA A 284 20.83 -11.26 5.59
CA ALA A 284 22.22 -11.62 5.31
C ALA A 284 22.64 -12.88 6.07
N CYS A 285 22.32 -12.98 7.37
CA CYS A 285 22.65 -14.15 8.19
C CYS A 285 22.00 -15.43 7.64
N VAL A 286 20.69 -15.41 7.39
CA VAL A 286 19.97 -16.60 6.90
C VAL A 286 20.37 -16.96 5.47
N TRP A 287 20.68 -15.97 4.63
CA TRP A 287 21.18 -16.21 3.29
C TRP A 287 22.54 -16.90 3.29
N ILE A 288 23.48 -16.45 4.15
CA ILE A 288 24.79 -17.11 4.33
C ILE A 288 24.61 -18.54 4.87
N ILE A 289 23.76 -18.73 5.89
CA ILE A 289 23.48 -20.07 6.45
C ILE A 289 22.90 -21.00 5.38
N SER A 290 21.96 -20.49 4.58
CA SER A 290 21.37 -21.25 3.48
C SER A 290 22.41 -21.65 2.43
N ALA A 291 23.37 -20.77 2.13
CA ALA A 291 24.45 -21.05 1.18
C ALA A 291 25.42 -22.11 1.74
N LEU A 292 25.80 -22.02 3.02
CA LEU A 292 26.70 -22.97 3.68
C LEU A 292 26.09 -24.38 3.79
N LEU A 293 24.78 -24.47 4.04
CA LEU A 293 24.07 -25.74 4.15
C LEU A 293 23.65 -26.33 2.79
N GLY A 294 23.89 -25.61 1.68
CA GLY A 294 23.42 -26.04 0.35
C GLY A 294 21.89 -26.09 0.21
N LEU A 295 21.14 -25.43 1.11
CA LEU A 295 19.67 -25.44 1.16
C LEU A 295 19.05 -24.35 0.27
N SER A 296 19.76 -23.94 -0.79
CA SER A 296 19.31 -22.86 -1.66
C SER A 296 18.12 -23.33 -2.52
N VAL A 297 16.91 -23.26 -1.96
CA VAL A 297 15.65 -23.38 -2.71
C VAL A 297 15.50 -22.10 -3.54
N ILE A 298 16.26 -22.04 -4.63
CA ILE A 298 16.29 -20.93 -5.57
C ILE A 298 15.11 -21.09 -6.52
N PRO A 299 14.42 -20.01 -6.89
CA PRO A 299 13.39 -20.05 -7.92
C PRO A 299 14.02 -20.41 -9.28
N LEU A 300 13.96 -21.70 -9.64
CA LEU A 300 14.55 -22.20 -10.89
C LEU A 300 13.95 -21.51 -12.13
N GLU A 301 12.65 -21.15 -12.07
CA GLU A 301 11.96 -20.41 -13.14
C GLU A 301 12.46 -18.98 -13.35
N LEU A 302 13.06 -18.35 -12.34
CA LEU A 302 13.70 -17.02 -12.46
C LEU A 302 15.21 -17.12 -12.73
N SER A 303 15.80 -18.29 -12.50
CA SER A 303 17.25 -18.46 -12.42
C SER A 303 17.86 -19.12 -13.66
N ALA A 304 17.24 -18.95 -14.83
CA ALA A 304 17.78 -19.46 -16.09
C ALA A 304 19.23 -18.99 -16.28
N PRO A 305 20.18 -19.90 -16.57
CA PRO A 305 21.58 -19.54 -16.76
C PRO A 305 21.70 -18.72 -18.04
N THR A 306 22.00 -17.44 -17.92
CA THR A 306 22.28 -16.59 -19.07
C THR A 306 23.63 -15.91 -18.87
N GLU A 307 24.44 -15.90 -19.94
CA GLU A 307 25.51 -14.92 -20.14
C GLU A 307 24.90 -13.51 -20.32
N ALA A 308 24.15 -13.03 -19.34
CA ALA A 308 23.54 -11.72 -19.42
C ALA A 308 24.64 -10.64 -19.41
N PRO A 309 24.46 -9.49 -20.06
CA PRO A 309 25.45 -8.41 -20.01
C PRO A 309 25.50 -7.74 -18.63
N TRP A 310 26.64 -7.14 -18.28
CA TRP A 310 26.78 -6.34 -17.06
C TRP A 310 26.05 -4.99 -17.15
N PHE A 311 25.95 -4.44 -18.36
CA PHE A 311 25.25 -3.20 -18.64
C PHE A 311 24.27 -3.43 -19.78
N TRP A 312 23.00 -3.15 -19.53
CA TRP A 312 21.91 -3.22 -20.50
C TRP A 312 20.92 -2.10 -20.15
N LEU A 313 20.66 -1.23 -21.12
CA LEU A 313 19.68 -0.18 -20.96
C LEU A 313 18.31 -0.72 -21.40
N PRO A 314 17.30 -0.78 -20.51
CA PRO A 314 15.97 -1.20 -20.92
C PRO A 314 15.44 -0.25 -22.00
N HIS A 315 15.18 -0.75 -23.20
CA HIS A 315 14.63 0.05 -24.28
C HIS A 315 13.38 -0.60 -24.88
N PRO A 316 12.37 0.19 -25.28
CA PRO A 316 11.08 -0.32 -25.75
C PRO A 316 11.19 -1.10 -27.07
N THR A 317 12.26 -0.90 -27.86
CA THR A 317 12.42 -1.52 -29.18
C THR A 317 12.82 -3.00 -29.15
N GLU A 318 13.34 -3.50 -28.02
CA GLU A 318 13.63 -4.93 -27.83
C GLU A 318 12.37 -5.71 -27.42
N TRP A 319 11.42 -5.03 -26.77
CA TRP A 319 10.14 -5.58 -26.38
C TRP A 319 9.17 -5.44 -27.56
N VAL A 320 8.32 -6.44 -27.75
CA VAL A 320 7.18 -6.24 -28.65
C VAL A 320 6.26 -5.22 -28.00
N TRP A 321 5.84 -4.20 -28.77
CA TRP A 321 4.98 -3.12 -28.28
C TRP A 321 3.76 -3.64 -27.50
N PRO A 322 3.34 -2.93 -26.44
CA PRO A 322 2.16 -3.29 -25.66
C PRO A 322 0.93 -3.46 -26.55
N LEU A 323 0.23 -4.59 -26.39
CA LEU A 323 -0.94 -4.91 -27.20
C LEU A 323 -2.22 -4.44 -26.51
N LEU A 324 -2.90 -3.49 -27.14
CA LEU A 324 -4.16 -2.93 -26.62
C LEU A 324 -5.36 -3.70 -27.19
N THR A 325 -5.82 -4.71 -26.45
CA THR A 325 -7.12 -5.36 -26.70
C THR A 325 -8.21 -4.79 -25.79
N PRO A 326 -9.50 -4.93 -26.13
CA PRO A 326 -10.58 -4.51 -25.24
C PRO A 326 -10.52 -5.15 -23.84
N ARG A 327 -10.06 -6.40 -23.74
CA ARG A 327 -9.83 -7.08 -22.46
C ARG A 327 -8.64 -6.49 -21.70
N ALA A 328 -7.56 -6.14 -22.40
CA ALA A 328 -6.43 -5.44 -21.79
C ALA A 328 -6.84 -4.03 -21.28
N LEU A 329 -7.71 -3.32 -22.01
CA LEU A 329 -8.28 -2.04 -21.57
C LEU A 329 -9.08 -2.23 -20.27
N ALA A 330 -9.96 -3.24 -20.22
CA ALA A 330 -10.74 -3.57 -19.02
C ALA A 330 -9.84 -3.95 -17.83
N ALA A 331 -8.84 -4.79 -18.03
CA ALA A 331 -7.86 -5.14 -17.01
C ALA A 331 -7.09 -3.89 -16.53
N GLY A 332 -6.67 -3.03 -17.45
CA GLY A 332 -5.94 -1.79 -17.13
C GLY A 332 -6.78 -0.79 -16.33
N ILE A 333 -8.08 -0.68 -16.61
CA ILE A 333 -9.00 0.13 -15.79
C ILE A 333 -9.11 -0.45 -14.37
N SER A 334 -9.24 -1.77 -14.25
CA SER A 334 -9.28 -2.44 -12.94
C SER A 334 -7.99 -2.22 -12.15
N MET A 335 -6.82 -2.37 -12.80
CA MET A 335 -5.52 -2.12 -12.20
C MET A 335 -5.45 -0.67 -11.67
N ALA A 336 -5.82 0.33 -12.49
CA ALA A 336 -5.74 1.73 -12.10
C ALA A 336 -6.61 2.06 -10.88
N LEU A 337 -7.83 1.54 -10.83
CA LEU A 337 -8.75 1.80 -9.71
C LEU A 337 -8.25 1.13 -8.43
N ALA A 338 -7.82 -0.14 -8.51
CA ALA A 338 -7.29 -0.87 -7.37
C ALA A 338 -6.00 -0.24 -6.84
N THR A 339 -5.04 0.07 -7.72
CA THR A 339 -3.77 0.68 -7.34
C THR A 339 -3.98 2.06 -6.76
N SER A 340 -4.88 2.87 -7.31
CA SER A 340 -5.19 4.20 -6.78
C SER A 340 -5.67 4.17 -5.33
N ILE A 341 -6.60 3.27 -4.99
CA ILE A 341 -7.08 3.12 -3.60
C ILE A 341 -5.93 2.62 -2.70
N SER A 342 -5.18 1.61 -3.16
CA SER A 342 -4.08 1.03 -2.39
C SER A 342 -2.98 2.05 -2.08
N SER A 343 -2.62 2.90 -3.04
CA SER A 343 -1.56 3.91 -2.92
C SER A 343 -1.97 5.06 -2.01
N LEU A 344 -3.22 5.52 -2.06
CA LEU A 344 -3.75 6.46 -1.07
C LEU A 344 -3.70 5.88 0.35
N GLY A 345 -4.02 4.59 0.51
CA GLY A 345 -3.86 3.87 1.76
C GLY A 345 -2.41 3.84 2.25
N CYS A 346 -1.45 3.61 1.35
CA CYS A 346 -0.01 3.71 1.65
C CYS A 346 0.43 5.11 2.06
N TYR A 347 -0.11 6.16 1.43
CA TYR A 347 0.22 7.55 1.78
C TYR A 347 -0.22 7.86 3.21
N ALA A 348 -1.46 7.50 3.54
CA ALA A 348 -2.01 7.66 4.88
C ALA A 348 -1.22 6.85 5.92
N LEU A 349 -0.91 5.59 5.62
CA LEU A 349 -0.13 4.71 6.49
C LEU A 349 1.28 5.28 6.74
N CYS A 350 1.95 5.77 5.70
CA CYS A 350 3.29 6.33 5.81
C CYS A 350 3.28 7.60 6.66
N GLY A 351 2.33 8.52 6.41
CA GLY A 351 2.15 9.71 7.24
C GLY A 351 1.90 9.35 8.71
N TRP A 352 1.03 8.38 8.96
CA TRP A 352 0.72 7.88 10.31
C TRP A 352 1.96 7.34 11.04
N LEU A 353 2.71 6.43 10.42
CA LEU A 353 3.91 5.83 11.02
C LEU A 353 5.02 6.85 11.27
N LEU A 354 5.13 7.86 10.40
CA LEU A 354 6.10 8.94 10.53
C LEU A 354 5.64 10.08 11.44
N HIS A 355 4.42 10.00 11.97
CA HIS A 355 3.79 11.05 12.76
C HIS A 355 3.73 12.40 12.01
N LEU A 356 3.55 12.33 10.69
CA LEU A 356 3.34 13.48 9.84
C LEU A 356 1.85 13.84 9.80
N PRO A 357 1.51 15.12 9.56
CA PRO A 357 0.14 15.50 9.28
C PRO A 357 -0.32 14.79 8.00
N CYS A 358 -1.63 14.67 7.85
CA CYS A 358 -2.15 13.90 6.73
C CYS A 358 -1.79 14.52 5.38
N PRO A 359 -1.56 13.68 4.35
CA PRO A 359 -1.13 14.18 3.07
C PRO A 359 -2.24 15.05 2.48
N PRO A 360 -1.93 16.32 2.13
CA PRO A 360 -2.93 17.21 1.57
C PRO A 360 -3.38 16.73 0.18
N PRO A 361 -4.58 17.13 -0.29
CA PRO A 361 -5.14 16.68 -1.57
C PRO A 361 -4.20 16.84 -2.78
N HIS A 362 -3.45 17.94 -2.84
CA HIS A 362 -2.49 18.19 -3.91
C HIS A 362 -1.32 17.21 -3.89
N ALA A 363 -0.82 16.83 -2.71
CA ALA A 363 0.27 15.85 -2.58
C ALA A 363 -0.18 14.45 -2.98
N CYS A 364 -1.42 14.06 -2.64
CA CYS A 364 -2.03 12.81 -3.09
C CYS A 364 -2.18 12.77 -4.61
N SER A 365 -2.74 13.82 -5.20
CA SER A 365 -2.96 13.95 -6.64
C SER A 365 -1.66 13.92 -7.43
N ARG A 366 -0.65 14.69 -6.98
CA ARG A 366 0.69 14.72 -7.57
C ARG A 366 1.42 13.39 -7.43
N GLY A 367 1.38 12.77 -6.25
CA GLY A 367 1.96 11.45 -6.04
C GLY A 367 1.34 10.40 -6.96
N LEU A 368 0.01 10.36 -7.04
CA LEU A 368 -0.67 9.42 -7.92
C LEU A 368 -0.34 9.65 -9.40
N SER A 369 -0.21 10.91 -9.82
CA SER A 369 0.13 11.23 -11.21
C SER A 369 1.52 10.71 -11.62
N LEU A 370 2.52 10.83 -10.74
CA LEU A 370 3.88 10.36 -11.01
C LEU A 370 4.01 8.84 -10.88
N GLU A 371 3.24 8.23 -9.99
CA GLU A 371 3.10 6.78 -9.92
C GLU A 371 2.51 6.21 -11.22
N GLY A 372 1.49 6.88 -11.78
CA GLY A 372 0.94 6.57 -13.10
C GLY A 372 1.98 6.67 -14.21
N LEU A 373 2.80 7.72 -14.22
CA LEU A 373 3.92 7.87 -15.16
C LEU A 373 4.94 6.74 -15.04
N GLY A 374 5.28 6.33 -13.81
CA GLY A 374 6.13 5.16 -13.54
C GLY A 374 5.55 3.86 -14.09
N SER A 375 4.23 3.68 -13.97
CA SER A 375 3.53 2.52 -14.53
C SER A 375 3.48 2.53 -16.07
N VAL A 376 3.30 3.69 -16.70
CA VAL A 376 3.43 3.81 -18.17
C VAL A 376 4.83 3.41 -18.62
N LEU A 377 5.87 3.92 -17.95
CA LEU A 377 7.25 3.55 -18.23
C LEU A 377 7.47 2.04 -18.06
N ALA A 378 6.97 1.45 -16.98
CA ALA A 378 7.07 0.00 -16.75
C ALA A 378 6.44 -0.80 -17.90
N GLY A 379 5.21 -0.49 -18.29
CA GLY A 379 4.51 -1.19 -19.37
C GLY A 379 5.13 -0.96 -20.76
N MET A 380 5.80 0.19 -20.99
CA MET A 380 6.56 0.42 -22.22
C MET A 380 7.89 -0.34 -22.27
N LEU A 381 8.51 -0.57 -21.11
CA LEU A 381 9.74 -1.36 -20.96
C LEU A 381 9.48 -2.88 -20.88
N GLY A 382 8.28 -3.32 -21.25
CA GLY A 382 7.89 -4.73 -21.23
C GLY A 382 7.72 -5.33 -19.84
N SER A 383 7.72 -4.52 -18.78
CA SER A 383 7.43 -4.98 -17.42
C SER A 383 5.95 -5.37 -17.36
N PRO A 384 5.63 -6.64 -17.02
CA PRO A 384 4.24 -7.08 -16.98
C PRO A 384 3.49 -6.58 -15.74
N LEU A 385 4.15 -5.83 -14.86
CA LEU A 385 3.57 -5.26 -13.65
C LEU A 385 3.92 -3.77 -13.60
N GLY A 386 2.94 -2.94 -13.24
CA GLY A 386 3.13 -1.51 -13.02
C GLY A 386 3.84 -1.21 -11.70
N THR A 387 3.99 0.08 -11.41
CA THR A 387 4.62 0.55 -10.16
C THR A 387 3.56 1.15 -9.25
N ALA A 388 3.52 0.70 -7.99
CA ALA A 388 2.66 1.24 -6.97
C ALA A 388 3.38 1.38 -5.61
N SER A 389 2.81 2.19 -4.74
CA SER A 389 3.35 2.43 -3.40
C SER A 389 3.32 1.14 -2.55
N SER A 390 4.46 0.78 -1.95
CA SER A 390 4.63 -0.55 -1.35
C SER A 390 4.29 -0.61 0.15
N PHE A 391 3.22 -1.34 0.51
CA PHE A 391 2.87 -1.64 1.91
C PHE A 391 4.01 -2.32 2.70
N PRO A 392 4.69 -3.38 2.21
CA PRO A 392 5.82 -3.99 2.92
C PRO A 392 6.97 -3.01 3.22
N ASN A 393 7.29 -2.12 2.28
CA ASN A 393 8.33 -1.11 2.48
C ASN A 393 7.92 -0.07 3.53
N VAL A 394 6.67 0.37 3.52
CA VAL A 394 6.12 1.25 4.57
C VAL A 394 6.08 0.53 5.92
N GLY A 395 5.72 -0.76 5.96
CA GLY A 395 5.79 -1.58 7.18
C GLY A 395 7.21 -1.71 7.73
N THR A 396 8.23 -1.71 6.86
CA THR A 396 9.64 -1.69 7.27
C THR A 396 10.01 -0.39 7.99
N VAL A 397 9.44 0.75 7.59
CA VAL A 397 9.63 2.05 8.27
C VAL A 397 9.18 1.98 9.74
N SER A 398 8.09 1.25 10.02
CA SER A 398 7.61 1.02 11.38
C SER A 398 8.59 0.15 12.21
N LEU A 399 9.19 -0.88 11.61
CA LEU A 399 10.19 -1.73 12.29
C LEU A 399 11.45 -0.95 12.67
N ILE A 400 11.95 -0.10 11.77
CA ILE A 400 13.17 0.69 12.00
C ILE A 400 12.91 1.98 12.79
N GLN A 401 11.65 2.42 12.89
CA GLN A 401 11.22 3.68 13.50
C GLN A 401 11.96 4.92 12.96
N ALA A 402 12.33 4.88 11.69
CA ALA A 402 13.08 5.93 11.01
C ALA A 402 12.63 6.02 9.56
N GLY A 403 12.03 7.15 9.17
CA GLY A 403 11.79 7.49 7.76
C GLY A 403 12.63 8.66 7.35
N SER A 404 13.25 8.57 6.18
CA SER A 404 14.02 9.68 5.61
C SER A 404 13.83 9.73 4.10
N GLN A 405 13.45 10.90 3.59
CA GLN A 405 13.36 11.14 2.14
C GLN A 405 14.68 10.83 1.42
N ARG A 406 15.83 11.14 2.05
CA ARG A 406 17.16 10.85 1.48
C ARG A 406 17.39 9.36 1.28
N VAL A 407 16.91 8.52 2.19
CA VAL A 407 17.00 7.06 2.05
C VAL A 407 16.13 6.60 0.90
N ALA A 408 14.92 7.13 0.77
CA ALA A 408 14.03 6.78 -0.35
C ALA A 408 14.58 7.25 -1.72
N HIS A 409 15.23 8.42 -1.80
CA HIS A 409 15.98 8.84 -3.00
C HIS A 409 17.11 7.87 -3.34
N LEU A 410 17.90 7.45 -2.33
CA LEU A 410 18.95 6.46 -2.52
C LEU A 410 18.40 5.12 -3.01
N VAL A 411 17.27 4.65 -2.47
CA VAL A 411 16.58 3.44 -2.96
C VAL A 411 16.26 3.58 -4.45
N GLY A 412 15.66 4.69 -4.87
CA GLY A 412 15.34 4.93 -6.27
C GLY A 412 16.58 4.88 -7.18
N LEU A 413 17.66 5.58 -6.80
CA LEU A 413 18.91 5.58 -7.56
C LEU A 413 19.59 4.21 -7.63
N LEU A 414 19.64 3.48 -6.51
CA LEU A 414 20.19 2.11 -6.51
C LEU A 414 19.32 1.16 -7.33
N CYS A 415 17.99 1.27 -7.28
CA CYS A 415 17.09 0.46 -8.11
C CYS A 415 17.31 0.72 -9.61
N VAL A 416 17.50 1.98 -10.03
CA VAL A 416 17.89 2.31 -11.41
C VAL A 416 19.21 1.64 -11.77
N ALA A 417 20.23 1.75 -10.91
CA ALA A 417 21.53 1.13 -11.15
C ALA A 417 21.46 -0.42 -11.25
N LEU A 418 20.65 -1.05 -10.39
CA LEU A 418 20.39 -2.50 -10.44
C LEU A 418 19.62 -2.91 -11.70
N GLY A 419 18.64 -2.11 -12.13
CA GLY A 419 17.86 -2.35 -13.33
C GLY A 419 18.64 -2.18 -14.64
N LEU A 420 19.75 -1.43 -14.63
CA LEU A 420 20.69 -1.34 -15.75
C LEU A 420 21.59 -2.59 -15.89
N SER A 421 21.52 -3.54 -14.95
CA SER A 421 22.36 -4.73 -14.96
C SER A 421 21.53 -5.99 -14.73
N PRO A 422 21.13 -6.72 -15.79
CA PRO A 422 20.42 -7.98 -15.67
C PRO A 422 21.18 -9.04 -14.85
N ARG A 423 22.52 -8.97 -14.80
CA ARG A 423 23.34 -9.81 -13.89
C ARG A 423 23.09 -9.47 -12.42
N LEU A 424 23.03 -8.19 -12.06
CA LEU A 424 22.72 -7.79 -10.68
C LEU A 424 21.25 -8.08 -10.33
N ALA A 425 20.33 -7.90 -11.27
CA ALA A 425 18.94 -8.32 -11.10
C ALA A 425 18.81 -9.83 -10.86
N HIS A 426 19.60 -10.64 -11.58
CA HIS A 426 19.68 -12.09 -11.36
C HIS A 426 20.28 -12.44 -9.99
N LEU A 427 21.23 -11.67 -9.47
CA LEU A 427 21.73 -11.90 -8.11
C LEU A 427 20.59 -11.85 -7.07
N LEU A 428 19.60 -10.97 -7.26
CA LEU A 428 18.44 -10.89 -6.36
C LEU A 428 17.56 -12.15 -6.42
N THR A 429 17.56 -12.90 -7.53
CA THR A 429 16.81 -14.16 -7.63
C THR A 429 17.49 -15.31 -6.91
N THR A 430 18.76 -15.17 -6.53
CA THR A 430 19.47 -16.18 -5.73
C THR A 430 19.07 -16.17 -4.26
N ILE A 431 18.32 -15.15 -3.81
CA ILE A 431 17.76 -15.10 -2.46
C ILE A 431 16.76 -16.26 -2.31
N PRO A 432 16.91 -17.13 -1.30
CA PRO A 432 16.01 -18.28 -1.13
C PRO A 432 14.55 -17.85 -0.95
N LEU A 433 13.60 -18.56 -1.56
CA LEU A 433 12.16 -18.25 -1.40
C LEU A 433 11.72 -18.14 0.08
N PRO A 434 12.16 -19.02 1.00
CA PRO A 434 11.76 -18.92 2.41
C PRO A 434 12.19 -17.61 3.07
N VAL A 435 13.30 -17.02 2.61
CA VAL A 435 13.79 -15.71 3.10
C VAL A 435 12.86 -14.59 2.61
N LEU A 436 12.51 -14.59 1.32
CA LEU A 436 11.57 -13.62 0.76
C LEU A 436 10.19 -13.70 1.44
N GLY A 437 9.70 -14.92 1.67
CA GLY A 437 8.45 -15.17 2.39
C GLY A 437 8.47 -14.64 3.83
N GLY A 438 9.56 -14.89 4.58
CA GLY A 438 9.68 -14.40 5.95
C GLY A 438 9.75 -12.87 6.06
N VAL A 439 10.45 -12.19 5.13
CA VAL A 439 10.48 -10.71 5.08
C VAL A 439 9.08 -10.15 4.81
N LEU A 440 8.39 -10.67 3.77
CA LEU A 440 7.02 -10.25 3.45
C LEU A 440 6.06 -10.53 4.61
N GLY A 441 6.17 -11.69 5.26
CA GLY A 441 5.30 -12.06 6.37
C GLY A 441 5.38 -11.10 7.55
N VAL A 442 6.59 -10.75 7.99
CA VAL A 442 6.77 -9.83 9.13
C VAL A 442 6.33 -8.40 8.76
N THR A 443 6.73 -7.90 7.59
CA THR A 443 6.37 -6.55 7.17
C THR A 443 4.87 -6.38 6.98
N GLN A 444 4.18 -7.37 6.40
CA GLN A 444 2.73 -7.37 6.28
C GLN A 444 2.02 -7.48 7.64
N ALA A 445 2.55 -8.25 8.58
CA ALA A 445 2.00 -8.31 9.95
C ALA A 445 2.03 -6.93 10.64
N VAL A 446 3.07 -6.13 10.39
CA VAL A 446 3.17 -4.76 10.89
C VAL A 446 2.12 -3.84 10.24
N VAL A 447 1.85 -4.01 8.93
CA VAL A 447 0.78 -3.28 8.23
C VAL A 447 -0.58 -3.62 8.84
N VAL A 448 -0.87 -4.91 9.07
CA VAL A 448 -2.11 -5.35 9.76
C VAL A 448 -2.23 -4.69 11.13
N SER A 449 -1.16 -4.73 11.94
CA SER A 449 -1.16 -4.13 13.28
C SER A 449 -1.42 -2.62 13.25
N THR A 450 -0.90 -1.92 12.24
CA THR A 450 -1.11 -0.48 12.10
C THR A 450 -2.56 -0.18 11.70
N GLY A 451 -3.16 -1.01 10.83
CA GLY A 451 -4.60 -0.96 10.55
C GLY A 451 -5.45 -1.11 11.82
N PHE A 452 -5.10 -2.05 12.71
CA PHE A 452 -5.79 -2.17 14.00
C PHE A 452 -5.63 -0.93 14.89
N SER A 453 -4.44 -0.34 14.92
CA SER A 453 -4.20 0.89 15.68
C SER A 453 -5.05 2.07 15.20
N ASN A 454 -5.37 2.13 13.90
CA ASN A 454 -6.18 3.20 13.33
C ASN A 454 -7.65 3.16 13.79
N PHE A 455 -8.13 2.03 14.30
CA PHE A 455 -9.48 1.93 14.86
C PHE A 455 -9.67 2.78 16.11
N HIS A 456 -8.59 3.16 16.82
CA HIS A 456 -8.67 4.07 17.97
C HIS A 456 -9.21 5.46 17.62
N LEU A 457 -9.22 5.84 16.34
CA LEU A 457 -9.76 7.12 15.88
C LEU A 457 -11.29 7.14 15.81
N ALA A 458 -11.95 5.97 15.86
CA ALA A 458 -13.40 5.85 15.79
C ALA A 458 -13.94 5.17 17.06
N ASP A 459 -15.24 5.34 17.32
CA ASP A 459 -15.91 4.67 18.43
C ASP A 459 -16.20 3.20 18.07
N ILE A 460 -15.31 2.28 18.45
CA ILE A 460 -15.44 0.85 18.19
C ILE A 460 -16.41 0.15 19.16
N ASP A 461 -16.90 0.85 20.18
CA ASP A 461 -17.95 0.30 21.05
C ASP A 461 -19.35 0.40 20.41
N SER A 462 -19.50 1.23 19.36
CA SER A 462 -20.73 1.30 18.58
C SER A 462 -20.96 0.06 17.72
N GLY A 463 -22.13 -0.56 17.87
CA GLY A 463 -22.58 -1.67 17.03
C GLY A 463 -22.59 -1.35 15.53
N ARG A 464 -22.81 -0.08 15.15
CA ARG A 464 -22.70 0.40 13.76
C ARG A 464 -21.28 0.19 13.23
N ASN A 465 -20.30 0.71 13.95
CA ASN A 465 -18.91 0.70 13.51
C ASN A 465 -18.32 -0.70 13.53
N VAL A 466 -18.65 -1.50 14.56
CA VAL A 466 -18.30 -2.93 14.62
C VAL A 466 -18.83 -3.67 13.40
N PHE A 467 -20.08 -3.43 13.00
CA PHE A 467 -20.66 -4.04 11.81
C PHE A 467 -19.94 -3.60 10.53
N ILE A 468 -19.73 -2.29 10.32
CA ILE A 468 -19.03 -1.76 9.14
C ILE A 468 -17.65 -2.40 9.00
N VAL A 469 -16.85 -2.36 10.06
CA VAL A 469 -15.48 -2.91 10.08
C VAL A 469 -15.48 -4.42 9.83
N GLY A 470 -16.25 -5.17 10.63
CA GLY A 470 -16.28 -6.63 10.55
C GLY A 470 -16.77 -7.13 9.20
N PHE A 471 -17.86 -6.54 8.67
CA PHE A 471 -18.42 -6.92 7.38
C PHE A 471 -17.46 -6.60 6.23
N SER A 472 -16.83 -5.42 6.24
CA SER A 472 -15.92 -4.99 5.18
C SER A 472 -14.68 -5.90 5.11
N ILE A 473 -14.06 -6.21 6.25
CA ILE A 473 -12.90 -7.11 6.31
C ILE A 473 -13.29 -8.53 5.88
N PHE A 474 -14.39 -9.06 6.42
CA PHE A 474 -14.82 -10.42 6.14
C PHE A 474 -15.14 -10.62 4.65
N MET A 475 -15.94 -9.72 4.07
CA MET A 475 -16.30 -9.80 2.65
C MET A 475 -15.11 -9.58 1.73
N ALA A 476 -14.20 -8.68 2.08
CA ALA A 476 -12.98 -8.42 1.33
C ALA A 476 -12.00 -9.60 1.29
N LEU A 477 -12.06 -10.51 2.26
CA LEU A 477 -11.29 -11.77 2.26
C LEU A 477 -12.09 -12.94 1.65
N LEU A 478 -13.41 -12.97 1.85
CA LEU A 478 -14.28 -14.06 1.40
C LEU A 478 -14.48 -14.05 -0.11
N LEU A 479 -14.87 -12.90 -0.70
CA LEU A 479 -15.29 -12.85 -2.10
C LEU A 479 -14.13 -13.13 -3.07
N PRO A 480 -12.94 -12.51 -2.94
CA PRO A 480 -11.79 -12.87 -3.76
C PRO A 480 -11.40 -14.34 -3.65
N ARG A 481 -11.50 -14.92 -2.44
CA ARG A 481 -11.22 -16.34 -2.22
C ARG A 481 -12.23 -17.23 -2.95
N TRP A 482 -13.52 -16.92 -2.84
CA TRP A 482 -14.57 -17.66 -3.52
C TRP A 482 -14.40 -17.59 -5.05
N LEU A 483 -14.13 -16.41 -5.62
CA LEU A 483 -13.88 -16.25 -7.07
C LEU A 483 -12.71 -17.09 -7.57
N ARG A 484 -11.67 -17.27 -6.73
CA ARG A 484 -10.51 -18.10 -7.05
C ARG A 484 -10.84 -19.61 -7.02
N GLU A 485 -11.72 -20.04 -6.11
CA GLU A 485 -12.09 -21.46 -5.92
C GLU A 485 -13.24 -21.89 -6.85
N ALA A 486 -14.16 -20.98 -7.18
CA ALA A 486 -15.29 -21.19 -8.06
C ALA A 486 -15.09 -20.38 -9.36
N PRO A 487 -14.36 -20.90 -10.36
CA PRO A 487 -14.10 -20.21 -11.62
C PRO A 487 -15.34 -20.23 -12.54
N VAL A 488 -16.55 -20.07 -11.99
CA VAL A 488 -17.72 -19.79 -12.81
C VAL A 488 -17.47 -18.42 -13.40
N LEU A 489 -17.14 -18.39 -14.69
CA LEU A 489 -16.98 -17.18 -15.46
C LEU A 489 -18.25 -16.36 -15.24
N LEU A 490 -18.14 -15.19 -14.60
CA LEU A 490 -19.13 -14.13 -14.81
C LEU A 490 -19.25 -14.06 -16.34
N SER A 491 -20.40 -14.45 -16.86
CA SER A 491 -20.64 -14.61 -18.28
C SER A 491 -21.78 -13.68 -18.64
N THR A 492 -21.45 -12.39 -18.67
CA THR A 492 -22.38 -11.35 -19.12
C THR A 492 -22.59 -11.40 -20.63
N GLY A 493 -21.78 -12.18 -21.35
CA GLY A 493 -21.74 -12.24 -22.81
C GLY A 493 -20.75 -11.24 -23.42
N TRP A 494 -20.14 -10.38 -22.60
CA TRP A 494 -19.18 -9.35 -23.00
C TRP A 494 -17.84 -9.58 -22.32
N SER A 495 -16.90 -10.22 -23.02
CA SER A 495 -15.60 -10.60 -22.42
C SER A 495 -14.83 -9.46 -21.73
N PRO A 496 -14.80 -8.20 -22.22
CA PRO A 496 -14.12 -7.12 -21.50
C PRO A 496 -14.81 -6.78 -20.17
N LEU A 497 -16.14 -6.83 -20.12
CA LEU A 497 -16.91 -6.55 -18.91
C LEU A 497 -16.68 -7.67 -17.87
N ASP A 498 -16.62 -8.91 -18.31
CA ASP A 498 -16.32 -10.05 -17.46
C ASP A 498 -14.92 -9.94 -16.84
N VAL A 499 -13.91 -9.52 -17.62
CA VAL A 499 -12.55 -9.23 -17.10
C VAL A 499 -12.60 -8.10 -16.09
N LEU A 500 -13.27 -6.98 -16.39
CA LEU A 500 -13.35 -5.82 -15.51
C LEU A 500 -13.97 -6.20 -14.14
N LEU A 501 -15.13 -6.83 -14.17
CA LEU A 501 -15.88 -7.20 -12.96
C LEU A 501 -15.13 -8.26 -12.14
N HIS A 502 -14.63 -9.31 -12.79
CA HIS A 502 -13.87 -10.35 -12.08
C HIS A 502 -12.62 -9.74 -11.44
N SER A 503 -11.88 -8.91 -12.19
CA SER A 503 -10.66 -8.28 -11.67
C SER A 503 -10.96 -7.42 -10.44
N LEU A 504 -11.94 -6.50 -10.51
CA LEU A 504 -12.30 -5.64 -9.38
C LEU A 504 -12.79 -6.41 -8.15
N LEU A 505 -13.59 -7.46 -8.35
CA LEU A 505 -14.13 -8.26 -7.24
C LEU A 505 -13.08 -9.21 -6.63
N ALA A 506 -12.03 -9.54 -7.38
CA ALA A 506 -10.90 -10.33 -6.91
C ALA A 506 -9.87 -9.48 -6.13
N GLU A 507 -10.03 -8.16 -6.10
CA GLU A 507 -9.13 -7.25 -5.39
C GLU A 507 -9.55 -7.04 -3.94
N HIS A 508 -8.70 -7.49 -3.02
CA HIS A 508 -8.99 -7.46 -1.58
C HIS A 508 -9.07 -6.02 -1.05
N ILE A 509 -8.07 -5.18 -1.37
CA ILE A 509 -8.01 -3.80 -0.84
C ILE A 509 -9.09 -2.93 -1.47
N PHE A 510 -9.31 -3.06 -2.78
CA PHE A 510 -10.38 -2.35 -3.47
C PHE A 510 -11.75 -2.68 -2.85
N LEU A 511 -12.03 -3.96 -2.60
CA LEU A 511 -13.30 -4.40 -2.02
C LEU A 511 -13.46 -3.92 -0.57
N ALA A 512 -12.41 -3.96 0.24
CA ALA A 512 -12.42 -3.42 1.60
C ALA A 512 -12.72 -1.92 1.63
N GLY A 513 -12.05 -1.14 0.76
CA GLY A 513 -12.25 0.29 0.64
C GLY A 513 -13.64 0.65 0.12
N LEU A 514 -14.12 -0.05 -0.91
CA LEU A 514 -15.45 0.18 -1.48
C LEU A 514 -16.56 -0.13 -0.48
N LEU A 515 -16.52 -1.30 0.17
CA LEU A 515 -17.52 -1.68 1.17
C LEU A 515 -17.47 -0.77 2.40
N GLY A 516 -16.28 -0.46 2.90
CA GLY A 516 -16.12 0.47 4.02
C GLY A 516 -16.69 1.85 3.69
N PHE A 517 -16.37 2.38 2.51
CA PHE A 517 -16.88 3.67 2.04
C PHE A 517 -18.41 3.68 1.87
N LEU A 518 -18.97 2.65 1.22
CA LEU A 518 -20.42 2.57 1.00
C LEU A 518 -21.16 2.45 2.34
N LEU A 519 -20.72 1.56 3.23
CA LEU A 519 -21.39 1.34 4.51
C LEU A 519 -21.23 2.53 5.46
N GLU A 520 -20.07 3.19 5.47
CA GLU A 520 -19.87 4.40 6.28
C GLU A 520 -20.79 5.54 5.84
N ASN A 521 -21.03 5.69 4.54
CA ASN A 521 -21.87 6.76 4.01
C ASN A 521 -23.38 6.43 4.04
N THR A 522 -23.76 5.16 3.93
CA THR A 522 -25.17 4.74 3.89
C THR A 522 -25.76 4.47 5.27
N ILE A 523 -24.97 3.99 6.23
CA ILE A 523 -25.47 3.67 7.58
C ILE A 523 -25.46 4.94 8.45
N PRO A 524 -26.61 5.36 9.01
CA PRO A 524 -26.71 6.56 9.84
C PRO A 524 -25.82 6.45 11.08
N GLY A 525 -25.20 7.57 11.48
CA GLY A 525 -24.30 7.63 12.63
C GLY A 525 -23.72 9.04 12.79
N THR A 526 -23.30 9.39 14.00
CA THR A 526 -22.81 10.76 14.29
C THR A 526 -21.39 10.97 13.76
N ARG A 527 -20.99 12.23 13.53
CA ARG A 527 -19.62 12.54 13.12
C ARG A 527 -18.59 12.09 14.15
N LEU A 528 -18.87 12.28 15.44
CA LEU A 528 -17.96 11.86 16.52
C LEU A 528 -17.77 10.34 16.55
N GLU A 529 -18.87 9.59 16.42
CA GLU A 529 -18.85 8.12 16.35
C GLU A 529 -18.00 7.62 15.18
N ARG A 530 -18.03 8.32 14.03
CA ARG A 530 -17.19 8.01 12.85
C ARG A 530 -15.71 8.39 13.01
N GLY A 531 -15.34 9.15 14.06
CA GLY A 531 -14.01 9.75 14.17
C GLY A 531 -13.83 11.03 13.35
N LEU A 532 -14.91 11.78 13.11
CA LEU A 532 -15.01 12.97 12.24
C LEU A 532 -15.46 14.27 12.98
N GLY A 533 -15.24 14.39 14.30
CA GLY A 533 -15.80 15.43 15.20
C GLY A 533 -15.31 16.89 15.04
N GLN A 534 -16.14 17.86 15.49
CA GLN A 534 -16.21 19.30 15.16
C GLN A 534 -14.99 20.19 15.51
N GLY A 535 -14.60 21.08 14.57
CA GLY A 535 -13.64 22.18 14.78
C GLY A 535 -12.20 21.90 14.32
N LEU A 536 -11.94 20.72 13.79
CA LEU A 536 -10.62 20.23 13.38
C LEU A 536 -10.76 19.63 11.96
N PRO A 537 -9.93 20.02 10.96
CA PRO A 537 -10.10 19.54 9.59
C PRO A 537 -9.71 18.06 9.42
N SER A 538 -10.62 17.22 8.91
CA SER A 538 -10.40 15.81 8.52
C SER A 538 -10.06 14.82 9.67
N PRO A 539 -10.36 13.50 9.51
CA PRO A 539 -10.23 12.45 10.54
C PRO A 539 -8.84 12.25 11.18
N PHE A 540 -7.84 13.02 10.78
CA PHE A 540 -6.43 12.83 11.15
C PHE A 540 -5.90 13.88 12.12
N THR A 541 -6.74 14.82 12.50
CA THR A 541 -6.40 15.90 13.44
C THR A 541 -6.23 15.47 14.89
N ALA A 542 -6.65 14.26 15.27
CA ALA A 542 -6.34 13.70 16.59
C ALA A 542 -4.82 13.53 16.81
N GLN A 543 -4.03 13.35 15.74
CA GLN A 543 -2.57 13.35 15.76
C GLN A 543 -2.01 14.80 15.88
N GLU A 544 -2.70 15.76 15.25
CA GLU A 544 -2.27 17.16 15.13
C GLU A 544 -2.47 17.96 16.43
N ALA A 545 -3.40 17.53 17.29
CA ALA A 545 -3.63 18.14 18.62
C ALA A 545 -2.44 17.96 19.60
N TRP A 546 -1.53 17.02 19.32
CA TRP A 546 -0.35 16.73 20.15
C TRP A 546 0.95 17.37 19.63
N MET A 547 0.90 18.06 18.49
CA MET A 547 2.07 18.66 17.85
C MET A 547 2.10 20.18 18.08
N PRO A 548 3.20 20.75 18.61
CA PRO A 548 3.40 22.19 18.63
C PRO A 548 3.20 22.82 17.24
N GLN A 549 2.62 24.01 17.18
CA GLN A 549 2.27 24.68 15.91
C GLN A 549 3.49 24.84 14.96
N ASN A 550 4.67 25.16 15.50
CA ASN A 550 5.92 25.26 14.73
C ASN A 550 6.39 23.92 14.13
N SER A 551 6.07 22.78 14.75
CA SER A 551 6.35 21.45 14.17
C SER A 551 5.33 21.07 13.10
N ARG A 552 4.10 21.59 13.18
CA ARG A 552 3.05 21.39 12.17
C ARG A 552 3.40 22.12 10.86
N GLU A 553 3.84 23.37 10.95
CA GLU A 553 4.27 24.16 9.78
C GLU A 553 5.50 23.53 9.11
N LYS A 554 6.48 23.08 9.89
CA LYS A 554 7.65 22.36 9.36
C LYS A 554 7.30 21.02 8.70
N ALA A 555 6.30 20.31 9.22
CA ALA A 555 5.85 19.05 8.64
C ALA A 555 4.96 19.26 7.39
N ALA A 556 4.19 20.36 7.33
CA ALA A 556 3.46 20.76 6.13
C ALA A 556 4.42 21.14 4.98
N GLN A 557 5.55 21.79 5.31
CA GLN A 557 6.64 22.07 4.35
C GLN A 557 7.25 20.80 3.73
N GLU A 558 7.10 19.63 4.37
CA GLU A 558 7.62 18.37 3.84
C GLU A 558 6.89 17.92 2.56
N TYR A 559 5.67 18.42 2.34
CA TYR A 559 4.85 18.16 1.14
C TYR A 559 5.03 19.20 0.02
N GLU A 560 5.63 20.36 0.30
CA GLU A 560 5.85 21.40 -0.71
C GLU A 560 6.90 20.98 -1.74
N LEU A 561 6.91 21.59 -2.94
CA LEU A 561 7.92 21.32 -3.98
C LEU A 561 9.29 21.94 -3.65
N PRO A 562 10.40 21.48 -4.26
CA PRO A 562 11.68 22.14 -4.08
C PRO A 562 11.62 23.55 -4.67
N LEU A 563 12.28 24.52 -4.03
CA LEU A 563 12.40 25.92 -4.49
C LEU A 563 12.67 26.08 -6.01
N PRO A 564 13.60 25.34 -6.66
CA PRO A 564 13.82 25.49 -8.10
C PRO A 564 12.62 25.07 -8.96
N LEU A 565 11.77 24.15 -8.49
CA LEU A 565 10.56 23.73 -9.18
C LEU A 565 9.37 24.65 -8.88
N GLN A 566 9.29 25.23 -7.67
CA GLN A 566 8.30 26.25 -7.33
C GLN A 566 8.39 27.45 -8.28
N ASN A 567 9.61 27.86 -8.66
CA ASN A 567 9.86 28.95 -9.61
C ASN A 567 9.43 28.62 -11.05
N LEU A 568 9.23 27.35 -11.39
CA LEU A 568 8.76 26.87 -12.70
C LEU A 568 7.25 26.63 -12.75
N CYS A 569 6.59 26.53 -11.59
CA CYS A 569 5.14 26.40 -11.48
C CYS A 569 4.32 27.47 -12.23
N PRO A 570 4.70 28.77 -12.30
CA PRO A 570 3.94 29.75 -13.08
C PRO A 570 4.00 29.52 -14.61
N CYS A 571 4.88 28.63 -15.10
CA CYS A 571 4.96 28.26 -16.52
C CYS A 571 4.10 27.02 -16.88
N ILE A 572 3.43 26.41 -15.90
CA ILE A 572 2.63 25.20 -16.10
C ILE A 572 1.18 25.61 -16.43
N PRO A 573 0.54 25.03 -17.46
CA PRO A 573 -0.84 25.37 -17.82
C PRO A 573 -1.83 25.10 -16.67
N GLN A 574 -2.86 25.94 -16.54
CA GLN A 574 -3.86 25.88 -15.45
C GLN A 574 -4.52 24.49 -15.26
N GLN A 575 -4.58 23.68 -16.31
CA GLN A 575 -5.12 22.31 -16.25
C GLN A 575 -4.22 21.32 -15.46
N ALA A 576 -2.95 21.68 -15.22
CA ALA A 576 -1.99 20.92 -14.44
C ALA A 576 -1.67 21.57 -13.07
N CYS A 577 -2.53 22.50 -12.61
CA CYS A 577 -2.41 23.14 -11.29
C CYS A 577 -2.31 22.14 -10.12
N CYS A 578 -2.84 20.93 -10.26
CA CYS A 578 -2.71 19.87 -9.25
C CYS A 578 -1.25 19.42 -9.00
N LEU A 579 -0.36 19.61 -9.99
CA LEU A 579 1.08 19.34 -9.83
C LEU A 579 1.81 20.46 -9.07
N CYS A 580 1.27 21.69 -9.13
CA CYS A 580 1.89 22.92 -8.64
C CYS A 580 0.78 23.85 -8.10
N PRO A 581 0.30 23.65 -6.87
CA PRO A 581 -0.57 24.64 -6.25
C PRO A 581 0.22 25.95 -6.06
N LEU A 582 -0.28 27.06 -6.61
CA LEU A 582 0.25 28.39 -6.34
C LEU A 582 0.00 28.71 -4.85
N PRO A 583 0.91 29.40 -4.13
CA PRO A 583 0.62 29.83 -2.77
C PRO A 583 -0.65 30.67 -2.75
N GLU A 584 -1.61 30.34 -1.88
CA GLU A 584 -2.70 31.27 -1.58
C GLU A 584 -2.09 32.45 -0.81
N ASP A 585 -2.25 33.67 -1.34
CA ASP A 585 -1.84 34.89 -0.67
C ASP A 585 -2.58 34.99 0.69
N PRO A 586 -1.88 35.09 1.83
CA PRO A 586 -2.51 35.16 3.15
C PRO A 586 -3.17 36.53 3.45
N GLY A 587 -3.53 37.30 2.42
CA GLY A 587 -4.01 38.66 2.54
C GLY A 587 -5.24 38.91 1.66
N ASN A 588 -6.39 38.34 2.05
CA ASN A 588 -7.69 38.90 1.66
C ASN A 588 -8.85 38.43 2.55
N GLU A 589 -8.60 38.25 3.86
CA GLU A 589 -9.64 38.39 4.87
C GLU A 589 -9.65 39.84 5.41
N GLU A 590 -9.95 40.81 4.54
CA GLU A 590 -10.42 42.12 5.00
C GLU A 590 -11.95 42.10 5.04
N GLY A 591 -12.48 42.12 6.26
CA GLY A 591 -13.90 42.28 6.52
C GLY A 591 -14.43 43.58 5.93
N GLY A 592 -15.42 43.47 5.05
CA GLY A 592 -16.30 44.58 4.68
C GLY A 592 -17.54 44.61 5.59
N PRO A 593 -17.96 45.78 6.09
CA PRO A 593 -19.04 45.88 7.07
C PRO A 593 -20.39 45.63 6.41
N ALA A 594 -21.21 44.76 6.99
CA ALA A 594 -22.61 44.63 6.64
C ALA A 594 -23.41 45.71 7.37
N GLU A 595 -24.02 46.63 6.62
CA GLU A 595 -25.09 47.53 7.08
C GLU A 595 -26.41 47.23 6.34
N PRO A 596 -27.56 47.58 6.92
CA PRO A 596 -28.79 46.76 6.87
C PRO A 596 -29.97 47.37 6.08
N GLY A 597 -31.00 46.53 5.83
CA GLY A 597 -32.37 46.89 5.40
C GLY A 597 -32.58 46.88 3.88
N GLU A 598 -33.73 46.56 3.29
CA GLU A 598 -35.08 46.25 3.78
C GLU A 598 -35.92 45.76 2.58
N THR A 599 -36.83 44.79 2.80
CA THR A 599 -38.13 44.56 2.10
C THR A 599 -38.13 44.13 0.61
N ALA A 600 -39.01 43.26 0.09
CA ALA A 600 -40.37 42.88 0.49
C ALA A 600 -40.77 41.48 -0.05
N ASP A 601 -41.55 40.79 0.78
CA ASP A 601 -42.80 40.05 0.49
C ASP A 601 -42.92 39.08 -0.69
N LEU A 602 -43.32 37.84 -0.37
CA LEU A 602 -44.59 37.23 -0.79
C LEU A 602 -44.87 35.95 0.05
N LEU A 603 -45.83 36.05 0.97
CA LEU A 603 -46.54 34.95 1.66
C LEU A 603 -48.00 34.95 1.17
N PRO A 604 -48.75 33.83 1.25
CA PRO A 604 -49.47 33.51 2.50
C PRO A 604 -49.45 32.01 2.86
N GLY A 605 -49.44 31.75 4.18
CA GLY A 605 -49.42 30.41 4.76
C GLY A 605 -50.78 29.77 5.00
N PHE A 606 -50.73 28.50 5.38
CA PHE A 606 -51.74 27.79 6.15
C PHE A 606 -51.03 27.05 7.28
N GLY A 607 -51.53 27.23 8.51
CA GLY A 607 -50.89 26.80 9.74
C GLY A 607 -51.21 25.36 10.15
N GLU A 608 -50.35 24.81 11.01
CA GLU A 608 -50.65 23.65 11.84
C GLU A 608 -50.50 24.01 13.32
N GLN A 609 -51.58 23.74 14.06
CA GLN A 609 -51.71 23.88 15.51
C GLN A 609 -51.11 22.65 16.20
N TYR A 610 -50.34 22.87 17.27
CA TYR A 610 -50.06 21.85 18.30
C TYR A 610 -50.96 22.11 19.53
N PRO A 611 -51.62 21.09 20.12
CA PRO A 611 -52.36 21.27 21.37
C PRO A 611 -51.45 21.11 22.61
N ARG A 612 -51.61 22.06 23.54
CA ARG A 612 -51.11 22.05 24.92
C ARG A 612 -51.98 21.11 25.77
N SER A 613 -51.37 20.18 26.49
CA SER A 613 -52.02 19.44 27.59
C SER A 613 -51.81 20.16 28.92
N SER A 614 -52.91 20.61 29.51
CA SER A 614 -53.03 21.14 30.87
C SER A 614 -53.14 20.01 31.89
N ARG A 615 -52.41 20.08 33.01
CA ARG A 615 -52.96 19.64 34.30
C ARG A 615 -52.24 20.30 35.48
N GLU A 616 -53.04 21.04 36.24
CA GLU A 616 -52.75 21.64 37.55
C GLU A 616 -52.54 20.57 38.64
N GLU A 617 -51.63 20.83 39.58
CA GLU A 617 -51.60 20.22 40.91
C GLU A 617 -52.19 21.21 41.92
N LEU A 618 -53.22 20.75 42.64
CA LEU A 618 -53.84 21.41 43.79
C LEU A 618 -53.12 20.96 45.08
N ARG A 619 -52.84 21.92 45.97
CA ARG A 619 -52.29 21.71 47.33
C ARG A 619 -53.41 21.42 48.37
N PRO A 620 -53.08 21.08 49.64
CA PRO A 620 -53.68 19.97 50.37
C PRO A 620 -54.87 20.34 51.27
N HIS A 621 -55.62 19.30 51.66
CA HIS A 621 -56.12 19.08 53.02
C HIS A 621 -56.23 17.58 53.29
#